data_AF-A0A9P8SD12-F1
#
_entry.id   AF-A0A9P8SD12-F1
#
_cell.length_a   1.000
_cell.length_b   1.000
_cell.length_c   1.000
_cell.angle_alpha   90.00
_cell.angle_beta   90.00
_cell.angle_gamma   90.00
#
_symmetry.space_group_name_H-M   'P 1'
#
loop_
_entity.id
_entity.type
_entity.pdbx_description
1 polymer ?
#
loop_
_entity_poly.entity_id
_entity_poly.type
_entity_poly.pdbx_seq_one_letter_code
_entity_poly.pdbx_strand_id
1 'polypeptide(L)'
;MKFVAVAAAALASVAAAWPYERECRPATYRCEPSLRGWDVCDTSRQWRFAGKCPDGTKCKMNPENHSPYCLPTRHHLYPEEEFEI
;
A
#
# COMPACT_ATOMS: atom_id res chain seq x y z
N MET A 1 -7.60 1.95 -52.95
CA MET A 1 -7.54 2.92 -51.84
C MET A 1 -8.85 2.96 -51.04
N LYS A 2 -9.36 1.81 -50.57
CA LYS A 2 -10.60 1.73 -49.77
C LYS A 2 -10.50 0.79 -48.55
N PHE A 3 -9.42 0.02 -48.43
CA PHE A 3 -9.22 -0.94 -47.33
C PHE A 3 -8.34 -0.42 -46.20
N VAL A 4 -7.66 0.72 -46.38
CA VAL A 4 -6.72 1.26 -45.39
C VAL A 4 -7.45 2.03 -44.26
N ALA A 5 -8.63 2.58 -44.54
CA ALA A 5 -9.36 3.42 -43.59
C ALA A 5 -10.00 2.65 -42.42
N VAL A 6 -10.19 1.33 -42.54
CA VAL A 6 -10.90 0.55 -41.52
C VAL A 6 -9.98 0.12 -40.37
N ALA A 7 -8.67 0.03 -40.59
CA ALA A 7 -7.73 -0.46 -39.57
C ALA A 7 -7.44 0.54 -38.44
N ALA A 8 -7.55 1.86 -38.70
CA ALA A 8 -7.21 2.88 -37.71
C ALA A 8 -8.26 3.03 -36.59
N ALA A 9 -9.52 2.67 -36.83
CA ALA A 9 -10.58 2.81 -35.84
C ALA A 9 -10.55 1.73 -34.74
N ALA A 10 -9.89 0.58 -34.98
CA ALA A 10 -9.88 -0.54 -34.04
C ALA A 10 -8.90 -0.39 -32.87
N LEU A 11 -7.88 0.48 -32.98
CA LEU A 11 -6.85 0.65 -31.95
C LEU A 11 -7.28 1.54 -30.77
N ALA A 12 -8.34 2.33 -30.92
CA ALA A 12 -8.86 3.16 -29.83
C ALA A 12 -9.51 2.34 -28.70
N SER A 13 -9.99 1.12 -29.01
CA SER A 13 -10.78 0.29 -28.09
C SER A 13 -9.94 -0.39 -26.99
N VAL A 14 -8.60 -0.42 -27.10
CA VAL A 14 -7.72 -1.15 -26.17
C VAL A 14 -7.26 -0.29 -24.98
N ALA A 15 -7.47 1.04 -25.02
CA ALA A 15 -7.08 1.94 -23.92
C ALA A 15 -7.97 1.81 -22.67
N ALA A 16 -9.19 1.26 -22.80
CA ALA A 16 -10.13 1.15 -21.69
C ALA A 16 -9.93 -0.10 -20.81
N ALA A 17 -9.06 -1.03 -21.21
CA ALA A 17 -8.80 -2.28 -20.49
C ALA A 17 -7.36 -2.34 -19.95
N TRP A 18 -6.74 -1.19 -19.69
CA TRP A 18 -5.51 -1.17 -18.92
C TRP A 18 -5.90 -1.64 -17.53
N PRO A 19 -5.25 -2.67 -16.97
CA PRO A 19 -5.42 -2.94 -15.56
C PRO A 19 -4.99 -1.65 -14.88
N TYR A 20 -5.95 -0.89 -14.36
CA TYR A 20 -5.66 0.10 -13.33
C TYR A 20 -5.05 -0.77 -12.23
N GLU A 21 -3.72 -0.84 -12.21
CA GLU A 21 -2.91 -1.50 -11.20
C GLU A 21 -3.53 -1.07 -9.89
N ARG A 22 -4.26 -2.00 -9.26
CA ARG A 22 -4.95 -1.68 -8.02
C ARG A 22 -3.82 -1.43 -7.04
N GLU A 23 -3.62 -0.18 -6.63
CA GLU A 23 -2.50 0.23 -5.79
C GLU A 23 -2.43 -0.60 -4.50
N CYS A 24 -3.59 -1.12 -4.04
CA CYS A 24 -3.69 -2.00 -2.89
C CYS A 24 -4.97 -2.84 -2.81
N ARG A 25 -4.97 -3.78 -1.86
CA ARG A 25 -6.14 -4.58 -1.45
C ARG A 25 -6.84 -3.86 -0.29
N PRO A 26 -8.16 -3.62 -0.33
CA PRO A 26 -8.88 -2.97 0.76
C PRO A 26 -8.66 -3.63 2.13
N ALA A 27 -8.65 -2.81 3.18
CA ALA A 27 -8.41 -3.24 4.56
C ALA A 27 -7.03 -3.90 4.79
N THR A 28 -6.04 -3.56 3.97
CA THR A 28 -4.62 -3.81 4.29
C THR A 28 -3.95 -2.52 4.75
N TYR A 29 -2.81 -2.70 5.40
CA TYR A 29 -2.02 -1.61 5.97
C TYR A 29 -0.60 -1.65 5.42
N ARG A 30 0.08 -0.51 5.47
CA ARG A 30 1.52 -0.43 5.27
C ARG A 30 2.10 0.69 6.11
N CYS A 31 3.38 0.57 6.46
CA CYS A 31 4.13 1.73 6.91
C CYS A 31 4.38 2.70 5.76
N GLU A 32 4.28 4.00 6.02
CA GLU A 32 4.72 5.02 5.06
C GLU A 32 6.23 4.89 4.79
N PRO A 33 6.73 5.34 3.62
CA PRO A 33 8.16 5.31 3.31
C PRO A 33 9.04 6.03 4.35
N SER A 34 8.49 7.05 5.02
CA SER A 34 9.17 7.79 6.09
C SER A 34 9.28 7.01 7.41
N LEU A 35 8.52 5.91 7.55
CA LEU A 35 8.31 5.13 8.77
C LEU A 35 7.74 5.95 9.95
N ARG A 36 7.20 7.15 9.70
CA ARG A 36 6.64 8.03 10.73
C ARG A 36 5.13 7.85 10.93
N GLY A 37 4.53 6.93 10.22
CA GLY A 37 3.10 6.69 10.20
C GLY A 37 2.77 5.48 9.34
N TRP A 38 1.48 5.27 9.14
CA TRP A 38 0.97 4.17 8.34
C TRP A 38 -0.20 4.61 7.47
N ASP A 39 -0.37 3.90 6.36
CA ASP A 39 -1.51 4.02 5.47
C ASP A 39 -2.46 2.84 5.66
N VAL A 40 -3.75 3.07 5.40
CA VAL A 40 -4.77 2.04 5.18
C VAL A 40 -5.19 2.06 3.72
N CYS A 41 -5.40 0.89 3.13
CA CYS A 41 -6.02 0.79 1.82
C CYS A 41 -7.53 0.92 1.95
N ASP A 42 -8.09 1.98 1.37
CA ASP A 42 -9.53 2.21 1.37
C ASP A 42 -10.28 1.30 0.38
N THR A 43 -11.62 1.39 0.36
CA THR A 43 -12.48 0.61 -0.54
C THR A 43 -12.36 1.04 -2.01
N SER A 44 -11.82 2.23 -2.27
CA SER A 44 -11.47 2.71 -3.61
C SER A 44 -10.10 2.20 -4.07
N ARG A 45 -9.43 1.39 -3.24
CA ARG A 45 -8.11 0.79 -3.50
C ARG A 45 -7.00 1.84 -3.60
N GLN A 46 -7.13 2.91 -2.83
CA GLN A 46 -6.10 3.93 -2.67
C GLN A 46 -5.52 3.88 -1.27
N TRP A 47 -4.22 4.11 -1.17
CA TRP A 47 -3.58 4.29 0.12
C TRP A 47 -3.97 5.63 0.72
N ARG A 48 -4.48 5.59 1.94
CA ARG A 48 -4.85 6.77 2.71
C ARG A 48 -4.03 6.79 3.98
N PHE A 49 -3.44 7.94 4.25
CA PHE A 49 -2.79 8.19 5.53
C PHE A 49 -3.79 7.93 6.67
N ALA A 50 -3.44 7.00 7.56
CA ALA A 50 -4.32 6.52 8.63
C ALA A 50 -3.87 6.98 10.01
N GLY A 51 -2.57 7.22 10.20
CA GLY A 51 -2.08 7.74 11.47
C GLY A 51 -0.59 7.98 11.51
N LYS A 52 -0.20 8.81 12.49
CA LYS A 52 1.19 9.19 12.76
C LYS A 52 1.70 8.40 13.97
N CYS A 53 2.93 7.93 13.89
CA CYS A 53 3.64 7.38 15.03
C CYS A 53 4.09 8.49 16.00
N PRO A 54 4.04 8.24 17.33
CA PRO A 54 4.60 9.15 18.33
C PRO A 54 6.09 9.43 18.09
N ASP A 55 6.56 10.60 18.55
CA ASP A 55 7.97 10.95 18.41
C ASP A 55 8.88 9.93 19.12
N GLY A 56 10.03 9.62 18.51
CA GLY A 56 10.96 8.59 19.01
C GLY A 56 10.62 7.14 18.63
N THR A 57 9.47 6.92 17.98
CA THR A 57 9.05 5.62 17.44
C THR A 57 9.11 5.57 15.92
N LYS A 58 9.08 4.36 15.36
CA LYS A 58 9.02 4.07 13.92
C LYS A 58 7.96 3.01 13.67
N CYS A 59 7.28 3.14 12.54
CA CYS A 59 6.36 2.13 12.05
C CYS A 59 7.12 0.86 11.64
N LYS A 60 6.67 -0.30 12.12
CA LYS A 60 7.09 -1.63 11.69
C LYS A 60 5.84 -2.48 11.44
N MET A 61 5.84 -3.26 10.36
CA MET A 61 4.78 -4.26 10.13
C MET A 61 5.05 -5.50 10.98
N ASN A 62 4.01 -5.96 11.69
CA ASN A 62 4.02 -7.29 12.26
C ASN A 62 3.67 -8.31 11.15
N PRO A 63 4.54 -9.29 10.86
CA PRO A 63 4.31 -10.28 9.81
C PRO A 63 3.22 -11.31 10.14
N GLU A 64 2.87 -11.50 11.41
CA GLU A 64 1.88 -12.49 11.85
C GLU A 64 0.45 -11.99 11.60
N ASN A 65 0.17 -10.76 12.02
CA ASN A 65 -1.16 -10.17 11.92
C ASN A 65 -1.31 -9.14 10.79
N HIS A 66 -0.22 -8.85 10.06
CA HIS A 66 -0.19 -7.89 8.95
C HIS A 66 -0.67 -6.48 9.33
N SER A 67 -0.40 -6.04 10.57
CA SER A 67 -0.74 -4.72 11.06
C SER A 67 0.51 -3.87 11.40
N PRO A 68 0.43 -2.54 11.27
CA PRO A 68 1.53 -1.64 11.59
C PRO A 68 1.54 -1.31 13.08
N TYR A 69 2.73 -1.26 13.66
CA TYR A 69 2.96 -0.85 15.05
C TYR A 69 4.00 0.24 15.12
N CYS A 70 3.77 1.22 16.00
CA CYS A 70 4.72 2.28 16.29
C CYS A 70 5.61 1.85 17.44
N LEU A 71 6.82 1.45 17.10
CA LEU A 71 7.75 0.89 18.04
C LEU A 71 8.91 1.92 18.23
N PRO A 72 9.38 2.25 19.47
CA PRO A 72 10.69 2.89 19.74
C PRO A 72 11.89 2.58 18.80
N THR A 73 12.94 3.39 18.76
CA THR A 73 14.06 3.09 17.82
C THR A 73 15.00 1.96 18.32
N ARG A 74 14.86 1.50 19.57
CA ARG A 74 15.74 0.50 20.22
C ARG A 74 15.05 -0.82 20.56
N HIS A 75 14.22 -1.37 19.67
CA HIS A 75 13.55 -2.68 19.93
C HIS A 75 14.46 -3.87 20.06
N HIS A 76 15.67 -3.81 19.52
CA HIS A 76 16.63 -4.90 19.69
C HIS A 76 17.06 -5.14 21.15
N LEU A 77 16.62 -4.29 22.09
CA LEU A 77 16.85 -4.47 23.53
C LEU A 77 15.77 -5.31 24.22
N TYR A 78 14.70 -5.68 23.52
CA TYR A 78 13.65 -6.56 24.01
C TYR A 78 13.58 -7.79 23.07
N PRO A 79 13.64 -9.02 23.61
CA PRO A 79 13.48 -10.22 22.80
C PRO A 79 12.12 -10.18 22.07
N GLU A 80 12.07 -10.69 20.83
CA GLU A 80 10.84 -10.68 20.01
C GLU A 80 9.64 -11.36 20.71
N GLU A 81 9.91 -12.19 21.72
CA GLU A 81 8.93 -12.87 22.59
C GLU A 81 8.05 -11.90 23.43
N GLU A 82 8.49 -10.67 23.72
CA GLU A 82 7.67 -9.71 24.49
C GLU A 82 6.68 -8.92 23.61
N PHE A 83 6.74 -9.10 22.29
CA PHE A 83 5.85 -8.48 21.31
C PHE A 83 4.92 -9.49 20.62
N GLU A 84 4.81 -10.72 21.14
CA GLU A 84 3.62 -11.55 20.90
C GLU A 84 2.41 -10.83 21.52
N ILE A 85 1.60 -10.21 20.67
CA ILE A 85 0.27 -9.66 21.00
C ILE A 85 -0.77 -10.63 20.48
#